data_AF-A0A358M6U0-F1
#
_entry.id   AF-A0A358M6U0-F1
#
_cell.length_a   1.000
_cell.length_b   1.000
_cell.length_c   1.000
_cell.angle_alpha   90.00
_cell.angle_beta   90.00
_cell.angle_gamma   90.00
#
_symmetry.space_group_name_H-M   'P 1'
#
loop_
_entity.id
_entity.type
_entity.pdbx_description
1 polymer ?
#
loop_
_entity_poly.entity_id
_entity_poly.type
_entity_poly.pdbx_seq_one_letter_code
_entity_poly.pdbx_strand_id
1 'polypeptide(L)'
;MGIVIRRAEQEDQSELQRLLKYIAALHHAGRPDIFRSGSSKYDTAQLAEILQDEGKPVFVAADETRHVFGYAFCIVRESGGDALLN
;
A
#
# COMPACT_ATOMS: atom_id res chain seq x y z
N MET A 1 -11.21 18.61 -9.34
CA MET A 1 -10.80 17.32 -8.81
C MET A 1 -10.80 16.24 -9.86
N GLY A 2 -9.63 16.00 -10.43
CA GLY A 2 -9.37 14.78 -11.21
C GLY A 2 -8.64 13.79 -10.32
N ILE A 3 -9.20 12.60 -10.12
CA ILE A 3 -8.50 11.52 -9.42
C ILE A 3 -7.64 10.79 -10.45
N VAL A 4 -6.34 10.68 -10.18
CA VAL A 4 -5.38 9.97 -11.03
C VAL A 4 -4.77 8.79 -10.28
N ILE A 5 -4.57 7.69 -11.00
CA ILE A 5 -3.81 6.54 -10.50
C ILE A 5 -2.36 6.74 -10.90
N ARG A 6 -1.45 6.71 -9.92
CA ARG A 6 -0.01 6.85 -10.12
C ARG A 6 0.76 5.98 -9.12
N ARG A 7 2.06 5.78 -9.38
CA ARG A 7 2.94 5.19 -8.36
C ARG A 7 2.98 6.13 -7.14
N ALA A 8 2.98 5.54 -5.97
CA ALA A 8 3.12 6.27 -4.72
C ALA A 8 4.56 6.81 -4.59
N GLU A 9 4.66 8.01 -4.05
CA GLU A 9 5.92 8.69 -3.74
C GLU A 9 6.11 8.74 -2.21
N GLN A 10 7.31 9.11 -1.75
CA GLN A 10 7.60 9.20 -0.32
C GLN A 10 6.66 10.16 0.41
N GLU A 11 6.20 11.21 -0.26
CA GLU A 11 5.28 12.19 0.30
C GLU A 11 3.86 11.65 0.51
N ASP A 12 3.47 10.55 -0.14
CA ASP A 12 2.17 9.90 0.08
C ASP A 12 2.15 9.05 1.37
N GLN A 13 3.30 8.89 2.05
CA GLN A 13 3.47 8.01 3.20
C GLN A 13 2.46 8.30 4.33
N SER A 14 2.20 9.58 4.62
CA SER A 14 1.25 9.98 5.67
C SER A 14 -0.20 9.58 5.31
N GLU A 15 -0.60 9.77 4.06
CA GLU A 15 -1.93 9.40 3.56
C GLU A 15 -2.10 7.88 3.47
N LEU A 16 -1.07 7.16 3.05
CA LEU A 16 -1.05 5.69 3.08
C LEU A 16 -1.18 5.17 4.52
N GLN A 17 -0.46 5.74 5.48
CA GLN A 17 -0.60 5.38 6.90
C GLN A 17 -2.00 5.66 7.44
N ARG A 18 -2.61 6.80 7.06
CA ARG A 18 -3.98 7.14 7.43
C ARG A 18 -4.95 6.05 6.95
N LEU A 19 -4.85 5.64 5.68
CA LEU A 19 -5.70 4.61 5.10
C LEU A 19 -5.42 3.22 5.69
N LEU A 20 -4.15 2.85 5.93
CA LEU A 20 -3.78 1.58 6.57
C LEU A 20 -4.39 1.46 7.97
N LYS A 21 -4.32 2.52 8.79
CA LYS A 21 -4.93 2.57 10.12
C LYS A 21 -6.46 2.52 10.05
N TYR A 22 -7.06 3.25 9.12
CA TYR A 22 -8.50 3.23 8.89
C TYR A 22 -8.99 1.81 8.55
N ILE A 23 -8.31 1.15 7.61
CA ILE A 23 -8.64 -0.22 7.19
C ILE A 23 -8.41 -1.23 8.34
N ALA A 24 -7.33 -1.08 9.12
CA ALA A 24 -7.10 -1.93 10.28
C ALA A 24 -8.21 -1.79 11.34
N ALA A 25 -8.72 -0.57 11.56
CA ALA A 25 -9.87 -0.34 12.44
C ALA A 25 -11.15 -1.01 11.92
N LEU A 26 -11.40 -0.96 10.60
CA LEU A 26 -12.53 -1.68 9.98
C LEU A 26 -12.41 -3.21 10.16
N HIS A 27 -11.22 -3.77 9.97
CA HIS A 27 -10.98 -5.20 10.20
C HIS A 27 -11.18 -5.59 11.67
N HIS A 28 -10.70 -4.78 12.60
CA HIS A 28 -10.94 -4.99 14.03
C HIS A 28 -12.43 -4.92 14.37
N ALA A 29 -13.17 -3.94 13.83
CA ALA A 29 -14.62 -3.84 14.05
C ALA A 29 -15.37 -5.08 13.52
N GLY A 30 -14.94 -5.63 12.37
CA GLY A 30 -15.55 -6.82 11.80
C GLY A 30 -15.15 -8.14 12.46
N ARG A 31 -13.89 -8.26 12.93
CA ARG A 31 -13.31 -9.47 13.55
C ARG A 31 -12.33 -9.09 14.67
N PRO A 32 -12.84 -8.62 15.84
CA PRO A 32 -11.99 -8.16 16.94
C PRO A 32 -11.20 -9.30 17.61
N ASP A 33 -11.59 -10.54 17.35
CA ASP A 33 -10.90 -11.76 17.77
C ASP A 33 -9.64 -12.06 16.95
N ILE A 34 -9.57 -11.58 15.69
CA ILE A 34 -8.42 -11.76 14.80
C ILE A 34 -7.51 -10.53 14.80
N PHE A 35 -8.10 -9.33 14.72
CA PHE A 35 -7.34 -8.10 14.46
C PHE A 35 -7.22 -7.24 15.73
N ARG A 36 -6.04 -6.64 15.93
CA ARG A 36 -5.78 -5.75 17.07
C ARG A 36 -6.27 -4.32 16.79
N SER A 37 -6.89 -3.71 17.78
CA SER A 37 -7.29 -2.30 17.73
C SER A 37 -6.07 -1.37 17.61
N GLY A 38 -6.22 -0.25 16.92
CA GLY A 38 -5.18 0.77 16.74
C GLY A 38 -3.94 0.29 15.97
N SER A 39 -4.00 -0.86 15.31
CA SER A 39 -2.88 -1.41 14.55
C SER A 39 -2.78 -0.80 13.14
N SER A 40 -1.65 -1.06 12.49
CA SER A 40 -1.41 -0.84 11.07
C SER A 40 -0.66 -2.06 10.54
N LYS A 41 -0.84 -2.38 9.26
CA LYS A 41 -0.09 -3.48 8.62
C LYS A 41 1.41 -3.16 8.53
N TYR A 42 1.74 -1.89 8.32
CA TYR A 42 3.12 -1.39 8.21
C TYR A 42 3.30 -0.17 9.11
N ASP A 43 4.46 -0.08 9.75
CA ASP A 43 4.90 1.15 10.43
C ASP A 43 5.54 2.15 9.43
N THR A 44 6.00 3.29 9.96
CA THR A 44 6.64 4.34 9.17
C THR A 44 7.89 3.87 8.44
N ALA A 45 8.79 3.15 9.13
CA ALA A 45 10.05 2.72 8.54
C ALA A 45 9.80 1.67 7.44
N GLN A 46 8.96 0.68 7.73
CA GLN A 46 8.57 -0.35 6.77
C GLN A 46 7.92 0.23 5.52
N LEU A 47 7.04 1.23 5.68
CA LEU A 47 6.39 1.85 4.54
C LEU A 47 7.39 2.65 3.68
N ALA A 48 8.36 3.33 4.30
CA ALA A 48 9.42 4.02 3.55
C ALA A 48 10.28 3.04 2.75
N GLU A 49 10.62 1.88 3.34
CA GLU A 49 11.35 0.82 2.63
C GLU A 49 10.54 0.25 1.45
N ILE A 50 9.24 0.00 1.63
CA ILE A 50 8.38 -0.51 0.57
C ILE A 50 8.26 0.48 -0.59
N LEU A 51 8.15 1.79 -0.32
CA LEU A 51 8.02 2.81 -1.36
C LEU A 51 9.27 2.93 -2.24
N GLN A 52 10.45 2.52 -1.72
CA GLN A 52 11.72 2.50 -2.45
C GLN A 52 12.00 1.17 -3.16
N ASP A 53 11.21 0.13 -2.89
CA ASP A 53 11.40 -1.21 -3.45
C ASP A 53 10.72 -1.33 -4.82
N GLU A 54 11.51 -1.37 -5.89
CA GLU A 54 11.04 -1.55 -7.27
C GLU A 54 10.31 -2.89 -7.47
N GLY A 55 10.60 -3.91 -6.66
CA GLY A 55 9.91 -5.20 -6.67
C GLY A 55 8.58 -5.17 -5.93
N LYS A 56 8.26 -4.09 -5.21
CA LYS A 56 7.00 -3.92 -4.47
C LYS A 56 6.30 -2.59 -4.79
N PRO A 57 5.92 -2.34 -6.06
CA PRO A 57 5.32 -1.07 -6.43
C PRO A 57 4.01 -0.85 -5.67
N VAL A 58 3.84 0.35 -5.14
CA VAL A 58 2.60 0.82 -4.53
C VAL A 58 1.96 1.83 -5.48
N PHE A 59 0.68 1.67 -5.74
CA PHE A 59 -0.11 2.63 -6.53
C PHE A 59 -1.12 3.33 -5.63
N VAL A 60 -1.37 4.61 -5.90
CA VAL A 60 -2.37 5.44 -5.21
C VAL A 60 -3.33 6.05 -6.22
N ALA A 61 -4.60 6.16 -5.83
CA ALA A 61 -5.58 7.02 -6.48
C ALA A 61 -5.63 8.34 -5.70
N ALA A 62 -5.12 9.42 -6.30
CA ALA A 62 -4.96 10.72 -5.62
C ALA A 62 -5.47 11.88 -6.48
N ASP A 63 -5.89 12.97 -5.83
CA ASP A 63 -6.23 14.22 -6.50
C ASP A 63 -5.02 15.17 -6.63
N GLU A 64 -5.26 16.34 -7.22
CA GLU A 64 -4.27 17.42 -7.38
C GLU A 64 -3.64 17.92 -6.07
N THR A 65 -4.27 17.67 -4.91
CA THR A 65 -3.78 18.07 -3.58
C THR A 65 -2.97 16.98 -2.88
N ARG A 66 -2.72 15.85 -3.57
CA ARG A 66 -2.12 14.63 -3.02
C ARG A 66 -2.96 13.94 -1.95
N HIS A 67 -4.26 14.24 -1.87
CA HIS A 67 -5.16 13.45 -1.02
C HIS A 67 -5.35 12.06 -1.64
N VAL A 68 -5.09 11.01 -0.87
CA VAL A 68 -5.18 9.62 -1.35
C VAL A 68 -6.53 9.02 -0.96
N PHE A 69 -7.27 8.56 -1.97
CA PHE A 69 -8.58 7.92 -1.81
C PHE A 69 -8.49 6.40 -1.68
N GLY A 70 -7.41 5.80 -2.19
CA GLY A 70 -7.17 4.36 -2.14
C GLY A 70 -5.78 4.00 -2.62
N TYR A 71 -5.35 2.78 -2.31
CA TYR A 71 -4.03 2.27 -2.68
C TYR A 71 -4.07 0.81 -3.13
N ALA A 72 -3.03 0.37 -3.83
CA ALA A 72 -2.73 -1.03 -4.11
C ALA A 72 -1.25 -1.31 -3.83
N PHE A 73 -0.96 -2.29 -2.95
CA PHE A 73 0.38 -2.82 -2.73
C PHE A 73 0.58 -4.04 -3.62
N CYS A 74 1.60 -4.02 -4.47
CA CYS A 74 1.91 -5.11 -5.40
C CYS A 74 3.24 -5.77 -5.06
N ILE A 75 3.47 -6.96 -5.60
CA ILE A 75 4.77 -7.64 -5.57
C ILE A 75 5.03 -8.16 -6.98
N VAL A 76 6.12 -7.71 -7.61
CA VAL A 76 6.59 -8.25 -8.88
C VAL A 76 7.19 -9.63 -8.62
N ARG A 77 6.74 -10.62 -9.39
CA ARG A 77 7.24 -12.00 -9.32
C ARG A 77 7.73 -12.41 -10.70
N GLU A 78 9.02 -12.64 -10.83
CA GLU A 78 9.56 -13.31 -11.99
C GLU A 78 9.24 -14.81 -11.86
N SER A 79 8.44 -15.31 -12.80
CA SER A 79 8.33 -16.75 -12.98
C SER A 79 9.56 -17.15 -13.78
N GLY A 80 10.45 -17.94 -13.16
CA GLY A 80 11.69 -18.39 -13.79
C GLY A 80 11.46 -18.95 -15.19
N GLY A 81 12.43 -18.69 -16.07
CA GLY A 81 12.35 -18.84 -17.52
C GLY A 81 11.69 -20.11 -18.03
N ASP A 82 11.08 -19.93 -19.20
CA ASP A 82 10.46 -20.94 -20.05
C ASP A 82 11.22 -22.27 -20.00
N ALA A 83 10.52 -23.35 -19.63
CA ALA A 83 11.07 -24.71 -19.68
C ALA A 83 11.50 -25.12 -21.10
N LEU A 84 11.13 -24.33 -22.12
CA LEU A 84 11.46 -24.54 -23.52
C LEU A 84 12.83 -23.98 -23.95
N LEU A 85 13.60 -23.34 -23.06
CA LEU A 85 14.90 -22.72 -23.39
C LEU A 85 16.13 -23.34 -22.70
N ASN A 86 15.99 -24.51 -22.06
CA ASN A 86 17.12 -25.28 -21.50
C ASN A 86 17.41 -26.54 -22.30
#